data_AF-A0A2V9LQG4-F1
#
_entry.id   AF-A0A2V9LQG4-F1
#
_cell.length_a   1.000
_cell.length_b   1.000
_cell.length_c   1.000
_cell.angle_alpha   90.00
_cell.angle_beta   90.00
_cell.angle_gamma   90.00
#
_symmetry.space_group_name_H-M   'P 1'
#
loop_
_entity.id
_entity.type
_entity.pdbx_description
1 polymer ?
#
loop_
_entity_poly.entity_id
_entity_poly.type
_entity_poly.pdbx_seq_one_letter_code
_entity_poly.pdbx_strand_id
1 'polypeptide(L)'
;MKRARTLFIIAMGLSVALAGCGGGPATSAAANKPAAWTLVWSDEFNGANGSLPDPSKWTYDIGGNGWGNNELEYYTNRAVNASIKDGSLVITELKETYTGKDGVTRKYTSARLKTQELFEQTQGRFEARIKLPYGQGLWPAYWMLGNNIDQVGWPACGEIDIMENIGSEPSTVHGSAHGPGYTGGTG
;
A
#
# COMPACT_ATOMS: atom_id res chain seq x y z
N MET A 1 -56.49 55.05 -34.55
CA MET A 1 -56.16 56.22 -35.42
C MET A 1 -54.80 56.77 -35.01
N LYS A 2 -53.95 56.99 -36.02
CA LYS A 2 -52.84 57.95 -36.07
C LYS A 2 -51.53 57.63 -35.35
N ARG A 3 -50.48 57.92 -36.13
CA ARG A 3 -49.06 57.65 -35.98
C ARG A 3 -48.35 58.73 -35.16
N ALA A 4 -47.15 58.32 -34.71
CA ALA A 4 -45.91 59.07 -34.59
C ALA A 4 -45.76 60.06 -33.42
N ARG A 5 -44.61 59.97 -32.75
CA ARG A 5 -43.50 60.93 -32.94
C ARG A 5 -42.21 60.41 -32.32
N THR A 6 -41.19 60.30 -33.16
CA THR A 6 -39.77 60.17 -32.80
C THR A 6 -39.32 61.44 -32.08
N LEU A 7 -38.55 61.28 -31.00
CA LEU A 7 -37.71 62.37 -30.47
C LEU A 7 -36.30 61.82 -30.24
N PHE A 8 -35.35 62.34 -31.00
CA PHE A 8 -33.92 62.23 -30.76
C PHE A 8 -33.54 63.23 -29.67
N ILE A 9 -32.86 62.77 -28.60
CA ILE A 9 -32.07 63.63 -27.73
C ILE A 9 -30.65 63.07 -27.69
N ILE A 10 -29.74 63.91 -28.14
CA ILE A 10 -28.29 63.74 -28.15
C ILE A 10 -27.80 63.80 -26.70
N ALA A 11 -27.11 62.75 -26.24
CA ALA A 11 -26.38 62.76 -24.98
C ALA A 11 -24.87 62.70 -25.27
N MET A 12 -24.26 63.87 -25.17
CA MET A 12 -22.81 64.14 -25.12
C MET A 12 -22.67 64.89 -23.78
N GLY A 13 -21.88 64.56 -22.78
CA GLY A 13 -20.82 63.60 -22.53
C GLY A 13 -20.16 64.12 -21.25
N LEU A 14 -19.94 63.30 -20.24
CA LEU A 14 -19.05 63.65 -19.13
C LEU A 14 -18.34 62.38 -18.67
N SER A 15 -17.14 62.20 -19.21
CA SER A 15 -16.23 61.11 -18.88
C SER A 15 -15.64 61.36 -17.50
N VAL A 16 -16.11 60.64 -16.49
CA VAL A 16 -15.40 60.53 -15.21
C VAL A 16 -14.35 59.43 -15.38
N ALA A 17 -13.08 59.81 -15.39
CA ALA A 17 -11.96 58.89 -15.38
C ALA A 17 -11.88 58.22 -14.00
N LEU A 18 -12.25 56.93 -13.93
CA LEU A 18 -11.89 56.07 -12.81
C LEU A 18 -10.48 55.53 -13.06
N ALA A 19 -9.56 55.97 -12.22
CA ALA A 19 -8.20 55.48 -12.16
C ALA A 19 -8.21 53.95 -11.96
N GLY A 20 -7.68 53.23 -12.94
CA GLY A 20 -7.45 51.80 -12.84
C GLY A 20 -6.43 51.50 -11.76
N CYS A 21 -6.81 50.73 -10.74
CA CYS A 21 -5.84 49.96 -9.99
C CYS A 21 -5.19 48.97 -10.97
N GLY A 22 -3.89 49.13 -11.19
CA GLY A 22 -3.12 48.39 -12.18
C GLY A 22 -3.31 46.89 -12.05
N GLY A 23 -3.96 46.29 -13.04
CA GLY A 23 -3.78 44.89 -13.37
C GLY A 23 -2.38 44.70 -13.94
N GLY A 24 -1.41 44.43 -13.07
CA GLY A 24 -0.23 43.68 -13.52
C GLY A 24 -0.70 42.36 -14.12
N PRO A 25 -0.02 41.78 -15.12
CA PRO A 25 -0.39 40.47 -15.61
C PRO A 25 -0.33 39.53 -14.41
N ALA A 26 -1.50 39.01 -14.02
CA ALA A 26 -1.56 37.88 -13.12
C ALA A 26 -0.86 36.74 -13.86
N THR A 27 0.43 36.57 -13.61
CA THR A 27 1.10 35.31 -13.86
C THR A 27 0.37 34.33 -12.96
N SER A 28 -0.63 33.66 -13.54
CA SER A 28 -1.10 32.38 -13.05
C SER A 28 0.16 31.56 -12.86
N ALA A 29 0.65 31.49 -11.63
CA ALA A 29 1.59 30.46 -11.26
C ALA A 29 0.86 29.17 -11.62
N ALA A 30 1.26 28.56 -12.74
CA ALA A 30 0.78 27.25 -13.09
C ALA A 30 1.07 26.42 -11.85
N ALA A 31 0.01 26.01 -11.15
CA ALA A 31 0.16 25.12 -10.02
C ALA A 31 0.95 23.94 -10.57
N ASN A 32 2.19 23.76 -10.09
CA ASN A 32 3.02 22.63 -10.45
C ASN A 32 2.19 21.41 -10.08
N LYS A 33 1.51 20.80 -11.06
CA LYS A 33 0.92 19.48 -10.87
C LYS A 33 2.08 18.60 -10.44
N PRO A 34 1.96 17.88 -9.31
CA PRO A 34 2.93 16.86 -8.98
C PRO A 34 3.12 15.98 -10.21
N ALA A 35 4.36 15.65 -10.55
CA ALA A 35 4.65 14.74 -11.65
C ALA A 35 3.75 13.49 -11.50
N ALA A 36 3.07 13.11 -12.58
CA ALA A 36 2.20 11.93 -12.54
C ALA A 36 3.06 10.69 -12.24
N TRP A 37 2.63 9.88 -11.26
CA TRP A 37 3.27 8.60 -10.97
C TRP A 37 3.21 7.71 -12.21
N THR A 38 4.32 7.04 -12.53
CA THR A 38 4.39 6.03 -13.59
C THR A 38 4.44 4.65 -12.94
N LEU A 39 3.56 3.75 -13.38
CA LEU A 39 3.57 2.36 -12.91
C LEU A 39 4.79 1.64 -13.48
N VAL A 40 5.64 1.08 -12.61
CA VAL A 40 6.86 0.34 -13.00
C VAL A 40 6.76 -1.15 -12.71
N TRP A 41 5.89 -1.54 -11.79
CA TRP A 41 5.66 -2.93 -11.40
C TRP A 41 4.27 -3.08 -10.79
N SER A 42 3.57 -4.17 -11.09
CA SER A 42 2.36 -4.57 -10.36
C SER A 42 2.12 -6.08 -10.45
N ASP A 43 1.29 -6.58 -9.55
CA ASP A 43 0.66 -7.88 -9.67
C ASP A 43 -0.84 -7.76 -9.41
N GLU A 44 -1.62 -7.97 -10.46
CA GLU A 44 -3.08 -7.92 -10.39
C GLU A 44 -3.69 -9.29 -10.07
N PHE A 45 -2.86 -10.32 -9.86
CA PHE A 45 -3.29 -11.66 -9.46
C PHE A 45 -4.29 -12.31 -10.43
N ASN A 46 -4.11 -12.12 -11.73
CA ASN A 46 -4.95 -12.65 -12.81
C ASN A 46 -4.73 -14.15 -13.12
N GLY A 47 -4.07 -14.88 -12.22
CA GLY A 47 -3.88 -16.33 -12.33
C GLY A 47 -5.20 -17.11 -12.28
N ALA A 48 -5.16 -18.38 -12.68
CA ALA A 48 -6.33 -19.25 -12.56
C ALA A 48 -6.66 -19.53 -11.10
N ASN A 49 -7.95 -19.68 -10.77
CA ASN A 49 -8.36 -20.02 -9.40
C ASN A 49 -7.65 -21.30 -8.90
N GLY A 50 -7.07 -21.24 -7.71
CA GLY A 50 -6.27 -22.31 -7.10
C GLY A 50 -4.81 -22.35 -7.54
N SER A 51 -4.38 -21.53 -8.50
CA SER A 51 -2.95 -21.43 -8.87
C SER A 51 -2.15 -20.74 -7.77
N LEU A 52 -0.85 -21.02 -7.71
CA LEU A 52 0.07 -20.23 -6.90
C LEU A 52 0.31 -18.85 -7.55
N PRO A 53 0.71 -17.84 -6.77
CA PRO A 53 1.30 -16.59 -7.26
C PRO A 53 2.46 -16.79 -8.24
N ASP A 54 2.65 -15.81 -9.13
CA ASP A 54 3.67 -15.84 -10.17
C ASP A 54 5.08 -15.96 -9.56
N PRO A 55 5.82 -17.06 -9.80
CA PRO A 55 7.13 -17.26 -9.19
C PRO A 55 8.21 -16.32 -9.75
N SER A 56 7.95 -15.59 -10.84
CA SER A 56 8.84 -14.53 -11.32
C SER A 56 8.71 -13.24 -10.50
N LYS A 57 7.66 -13.13 -9.66
CA LYS A 57 7.36 -11.96 -8.83
C LYS A 57 7.44 -12.26 -7.34
N TRP A 58 7.09 -13.47 -6.94
CA TRP A 58 6.98 -13.85 -5.53
C TRP A 58 7.75 -15.12 -5.21
N THR A 59 8.44 -15.11 -4.08
CA THR A 59 8.98 -16.28 -3.40
C THR A 59 8.41 -16.36 -1.97
N TYR A 60 8.77 -17.41 -1.23
CA TYR A 60 8.18 -17.72 0.07
C TYR A 60 9.24 -17.83 1.16
N ASP A 61 8.92 -17.29 2.33
CA ASP A 61 9.55 -17.70 3.57
C ASP A 61 8.88 -19.00 4.06
N ILE A 62 9.69 -20.02 4.39
CA ILE A 62 9.20 -21.34 4.81
C ILE A 62 9.77 -21.67 6.18
N GLY A 63 8.90 -21.88 7.17
CA GLY A 63 9.32 -22.16 8.54
C GLY A 63 8.31 -21.72 9.59
N GLY A 64 8.58 -22.05 10.84
CA GLY A 64 7.77 -21.66 11.99
C GLY A 64 8.61 -21.45 13.24
N ASN A 65 9.78 -20.83 13.09
CA ASN A 65 10.73 -20.54 14.18
C ASN A 65 10.29 -19.35 15.05
N GLY A 66 9.05 -18.87 14.91
CA GLY A 66 8.47 -17.77 15.66
C GLY A 66 8.82 -16.38 15.13
N TRP A 67 9.62 -16.28 14.07
CA TRP A 67 9.85 -15.05 13.28
C TRP A 67 10.23 -13.79 14.06
N GLY A 68 10.82 -13.96 15.25
CA GLY A 68 11.20 -12.87 16.16
C GLY A 68 10.10 -12.43 17.13
N ASN A 69 8.86 -12.90 16.95
CA ASN A 69 7.68 -12.43 17.67
C ASN A 69 6.90 -13.53 18.42
N ASN A 70 7.47 -14.72 18.58
CA ASN A 70 6.79 -15.90 19.12
C ASN A 70 5.52 -16.28 18.32
N GLU A 71 5.57 -16.07 17.01
CA GLU A 71 4.54 -16.49 16.05
C GLU A 71 4.32 -18.02 16.11
N LEU A 72 3.08 -18.47 15.90
CA LEU A 72 2.66 -19.86 16.14
C LEU A 72 2.52 -20.68 14.86
N GLU A 73 2.38 -20.02 13.73
CA GLU A 73 2.16 -20.60 12.43
C GLU A 73 3.44 -21.19 11.82
N TYR A 74 3.24 -22.14 10.92
CA TYR A 74 4.27 -22.56 9.99
C TYR A 74 3.93 -22.00 8.61
N TYR A 75 4.75 -21.10 8.09
CA TYR A 75 4.61 -20.62 6.71
C TYR A 75 4.96 -21.73 5.73
N THR A 76 4.08 -21.95 4.74
CA THR A 76 4.25 -22.92 3.67
C THR A 76 4.12 -22.27 2.29
N ASN A 77 4.48 -23.01 1.24
CA ASN A 77 4.19 -22.68 -0.16
C ASN A 77 3.08 -23.58 -0.74
N ARG A 78 2.19 -24.13 0.12
CA ARG A 78 1.08 -24.95 -0.35
C ARG A 78 -0.06 -24.06 -0.85
N ALA A 79 -0.73 -24.50 -1.92
CA ALA A 79 -1.88 -23.79 -2.49
C ALA A 79 -3.04 -23.57 -1.49
N VAL A 80 -3.12 -24.41 -0.45
CA VAL A 80 -4.11 -24.25 0.63
C VAL A 80 -3.84 -23.04 1.52
N ASN A 81 -2.60 -22.56 1.59
CA ASN A 81 -2.20 -21.39 2.38
C ASN A 81 -2.00 -20.13 1.52
N ALA A 82 -1.63 -20.26 0.25
CA ALA A 82 -1.58 -19.15 -0.70
C ALA A 82 -2.05 -19.60 -2.07
N SER A 83 -3.12 -18.99 -2.58
CA SER A 83 -3.59 -19.23 -3.94
C SER A 83 -4.29 -18.02 -4.53
N ILE A 84 -4.39 -18.00 -5.86
CA ILE A 84 -5.21 -17.03 -6.56
C ILE A 84 -6.67 -17.46 -6.49
N LYS A 85 -7.57 -16.53 -6.17
CA LYS A 85 -9.01 -16.73 -6.22
C LYS A 85 -9.71 -15.43 -6.60
N ASP A 86 -10.50 -15.50 -7.66
CA ASP A 86 -11.37 -14.41 -8.13
C ASP A 86 -10.60 -13.09 -8.38
N GLY A 87 -9.41 -13.20 -8.99
CA GLY A 87 -8.54 -12.06 -9.29
C GLY A 87 -7.85 -11.46 -8.06
N SER A 88 -7.62 -12.26 -7.02
CA SER A 88 -6.94 -11.83 -5.80
C SER A 88 -6.01 -12.91 -5.27
N LEU A 89 -4.88 -12.50 -4.70
CA LEU A 89 -4.12 -13.36 -3.80
C LEU A 89 -4.93 -13.59 -2.52
N VAL A 90 -5.14 -14.86 -2.17
CA VAL A 90 -5.73 -15.27 -0.91
C VAL A 90 -4.68 -16.00 -0.08
N ILE A 91 -4.23 -15.34 1.00
CA ILE A 91 -3.44 -15.96 2.06
C ILE A 91 -4.43 -16.52 3.10
N THR A 92 -4.31 -17.80 3.41
CA THR A 92 -5.21 -18.51 4.32
C THR A 92 -4.44 -19.05 5.51
N GLU A 93 -4.76 -18.51 6.68
CA GLU A 93 -4.42 -19.09 7.98
C GLU A 93 -5.28 -20.32 8.23
N LEU A 94 -4.66 -21.47 8.52
CA LEU A 94 -5.35 -22.74 8.75
C LEU A 94 -4.97 -23.30 10.12
N LYS A 95 -5.99 -23.58 10.94
CA LYS A 95 -5.83 -24.39 12.14
C LYS A 95 -5.75 -25.87 11.76
N GLU A 96 -4.54 -26.41 11.67
CA GLU A 96 -4.29 -27.81 11.33
C GLU A 96 -3.10 -28.37 12.13
N THR A 97 -3.02 -29.69 12.29
CA THR A 97 -1.80 -30.30 12.83
C THR A 97 -0.80 -30.51 11.70
N TYR A 98 0.33 -29.78 11.75
CA TYR A 98 1.34 -29.81 10.70
C TYR A 98 2.74 -29.98 11.30
N THR A 99 3.52 -30.91 10.75
CA THR A 99 4.94 -31.11 11.11
C THR A 99 5.81 -30.57 9.98
N GLY A 100 6.56 -29.51 10.27
CA GLY A 100 7.45 -28.88 9.32
C GLY A 100 8.71 -29.68 9.03
N LYS A 101 9.56 -29.15 8.13
CA LYS A 101 10.88 -29.74 7.83
C LYS A 101 11.82 -29.73 9.04
N ASP A 102 11.53 -28.89 10.03
CA ASP A 102 12.23 -28.83 11.31
C ASP A 102 11.82 -29.93 12.30
N GLY A 103 10.86 -30.79 11.92
CA GLY A 103 10.37 -31.89 12.75
C GLY A 103 9.46 -31.46 13.91
N VAL A 104 9.13 -30.18 14.03
CA VAL A 104 8.29 -29.65 15.10
C VAL A 104 6.82 -29.58 14.66
N THR A 105 5.93 -30.19 15.45
CA THR A 105 4.49 -30.16 15.19
C THR A 105 3.85 -28.88 15.72
N ARG A 106 3.14 -28.17 14.83
CA ARG A 106 2.40 -26.93 15.12
C ARG A 106 0.91 -27.12 14.86
N LYS A 107 0.12 -26.10 15.24
CA LYS A 107 -1.35 -26.11 15.15
C LYS A 107 -1.92 -25.13 14.13
N TYR A 108 -1.04 -24.43 13.43
CA TYR A 108 -1.35 -23.32 12.55
C TYR A 108 -0.41 -23.35 11.35
N THR A 109 -0.95 -23.09 10.17
CA THR A 109 -0.16 -22.89 8.95
C THR A 109 -0.67 -21.67 8.21
N SER A 110 0.25 -21.00 7.52
CA SER A 110 -0.04 -19.79 6.78
C SER A 110 0.88 -19.66 5.56
N ALA A 111 0.91 -18.47 4.95
CA ALA A 111 1.91 -18.15 3.93
C ALA A 111 2.50 -16.75 4.13
N ARG A 112 3.81 -16.63 3.91
CA ARG A 112 4.57 -15.39 3.92
C ARG A 112 5.30 -15.25 2.60
N LEU A 113 4.85 -14.31 1.78
CA LEU A 113 5.37 -14.08 0.43
C LEU A 113 6.29 -12.85 0.45
N LYS A 114 7.35 -12.89 -0.37
CA LYS A 114 8.31 -11.80 -0.52
C LYS A 114 8.77 -11.64 -1.96
N THR A 115 9.25 -10.45 -2.29
CA THR A 115 9.82 -10.12 -3.61
C THR A 115 11.36 -10.10 -3.58
N GLN A 116 11.99 -10.49 -2.46
CA GLN A 116 13.45 -10.53 -2.31
C GLN A 116 14.09 -11.31 -3.46
N GLU A 117 15.15 -10.76 -4.06
CA GLU A 117 15.84 -11.27 -5.26
C GLU A 117 15.03 -11.25 -6.58
N LEU A 118 13.77 -10.80 -6.56
CA LEU A 118 12.88 -10.75 -7.73
C LEU A 118 12.52 -9.31 -8.11
N PHE A 119 12.16 -8.49 -7.12
CA PHE A 119 11.85 -7.08 -7.28
C PHE A 119 12.16 -6.30 -6.00
N GLU A 120 12.88 -5.20 -6.17
CA GLU A 120 13.17 -4.21 -5.16
C GLU A 120 13.17 -2.82 -5.80
N GLN A 121 12.77 -1.81 -5.04
CA GLN A 121 12.69 -0.44 -5.55
C GLN A 121 13.05 0.55 -4.44
N THR A 122 14.02 1.40 -4.74
CA THR A 122 14.34 2.54 -3.87
C THR A 122 13.40 3.69 -4.19
N GLN A 123 12.62 4.11 -3.19
CA GLN A 123 11.63 5.19 -3.28
C GLN A 123 10.49 4.93 -4.28
N GLY A 124 9.37 5.62 -4.07
CA GLY A 124 8.20 5.52 -4.93
C GLY A 124 6.92 5.46 -4.11
N ARG A 125 5.85 5.00 -4.76
CA ARG A 125 4.56 4.76 -4.13
C ARG A 125 4.26 3.27 -4.21
N PHE A 126 4.09 2.66 -3.05
CA PHE A 126 3.77 1.25 -2.88
C PHE A 126 2.35 1.14 -2.36
N GLU A 127 1.49 0.39 -3.06
CA GLU A 127 0.08 0.26 -2.72
C GLU A 127 -0.36 -1.19 -2.84
N ALA A 128 -1.25 -1.60 -1.94
CA ALA A 128 -1.96 -2.86 -2.02
C ALA A 128 -3.43 -2.64 -1.61
N ARG A 129 -4.36 -3.28 -2.32
CA ARG A 129 -5.78 -3.27 -1.97
C ARG A 129 -6.13 -4.58 -1.28
N ILE A 130 -6.23 -4.56 0.05
CA ILE A 130 -6.33 -5.76 0.87
C ILE A 130 -7.63 -5.76 1.66
N LYS A 131 -8.31 -6.92 1.71
CA LYS A 131 -9.38 -7.20 2.68
C LYS A 131 -8.79 -8.07 3.79
N LEU A 132 -8.81 -7.58 5.02
CA LEU A 132 -8.20 -8.26 6.15
C LEU A 132 -9.14 -9.31 6.77
N PRO A 133 -8.59 -10.41 7.33
CA PRO A 133 -9.34 -11.27 8.23
C PRO A 133 -9.57 -10.58 9.59
N TYR A 134 -10.41 -11.16 10.43
CA TYR A 134 -10.63 -10.74 11.81
C TYR A 134 -10.70 -11.96 12.73
N GLY A 135 -10.32 -11.79 13.99
CA GLY A 135 -10.25 -12.85 14.96
C GLY A 135 -9.04 -12.73 15.87
N GLN A 136 -9.19 -13.14 17.13
CA GLN A 136 -8.10 -13.12 18.11
C GLN A 136 -6.90 -13.92 17.60
N GLY A 137 -5.71 -13.30 17.69
CA GLY A 137 -4.43 -13.94 17.34
C GLY A 137 -4.06 -13.85 15.85
N LEU A 138 -4.93 -13.33 14.98
CA LEU A 138 -4.56 -13.03 13.59
C LEU A 138 -3.75 -11.74 13.52
N TRP A 139 -2.72 -11.73 12.70
CA TRP A 139 -1.85 -10.57 12.48
C TRP A 139 -1.46 -10.46 11.01
N PRO A 140 -2.36 -9.96 10.13
CA PRO A 140 -2.01 -9.70 8.74
C PRO A 140 -1.10 -8.45 8.64
N ALA A 141 -0.09 -8.52 7.77
CA ALA A 141 0.84 -7.42 7.52
C ALA A 141 1.13 -7.23 6.03
N TYR A 142 1.32 -5.98 5.61
CA TYR A 142 1.90 -5.56 4.34
C TYR A 142 3.02 -4.57 4.65
N TRP A 143 4.25 -5.01 4.42
CA TRP A 143 5.45 -4.38 4.97
C TRP A 143 6.65 -4.61 4.05
N MET A 144 7.76 -3.95 4.34
CA MET A 144 8.98 -3.97 3.54
C MET A 144 10.22 -4.04 4.43
N LEU A 145 11.27 -4.70 3.93
CA LEU A 145 12.59 -4.75 4.52
C LEU A 145 13.65 -4.20 3.56
N GLY A 146 14.76 -3.70 4.12
CA GLY A 146 15.94 -3.41 3.33
C GLY A 146 16.50 -4.67 2.65
N ASN A 147 16.82 -4.56 1.35
CA ASN A 147 17.42 -5.65 0.59
C ASN A 147 18.81 -6.06 1.08
N ASN A 148 19.43 -5.23 1.92
CA ASN A 148 20.71 -5.48 2.56
C ASN A 148 20.59 -6.30 3.86
N ILE A 149 19.43 -6.89 4.16
CA ILE A 149 19.17 -7.65 5.39
C ILE A 149 20.19 -8.78 5.60
N ASP A 150 20.61 -9.48 4.54
CA ASP A 150 21.56 -10.59 4.67
C ASP A 150 23.00 -10.11 4.95
N GLN A 151 23.29 -8.82 4.74
CA GLN A 151 24.60 -8.20 4.98
C GLN A 151 24.68 -7.51 6.34
N VAL A 152 23.61 -6.80 6.75
CA VAL A 152 23.63 -5.98 7.97
C VAL A 152 22.70 -6.46 9.08
N GLY A 153 21.77 -7.36 8.77
CA GLY A 153 20.76 -7.86 9.69
C GLY A 153 19.71 -6.82 10.09
N TRP A 154 18.65 -7.28 10.76
CA TRP A 154 17.66 -6.42 11.40
C TRP A 154 18.18 -5.95 12.78
N PRO A 155 17.92 -4.70 13.21
CA PRO A 155 17.14 -3.66 12.54
C PRO A 155 17.95 -2.77 11.60
N ALA A 156 19.24 -3.07 11.37
CA ALA A 156 20.13 -2.22 10.60
C ALA A 156 19.75 -2.09 9.11
N CYS A 157 19.05 -3.09 8.56
CA CYS A 157 18.50 -3.04 7.20
C CYS A 157 17.31 -2.09 7.06
N GLY A 158 16.65 -1.74 8.16
CA GLY A 158 15.40 -0.98 8.18
C GLY A 158 14.17 -1.82 7.81
N GLU A 159 13.04 -1.39 8.33
CA GLU A 159 11.71 -1.97 8.10
C GLU A 159 10.67 -0.86 7.98
N ILE A 160 9.72 -1.02 7.06
CA ILE A 160 8.58 -0.12 6.88
C ILE A 160 7.31 -0.95 6.84
N ASP A 161 6.49 -0.82 7.86
CA ASP A 161 5.20 -1.48 7.97
C ASP A 161 4.14 -0.55 7.39
N ILE A 162 3.73 -0.82 6.15
CA ILE A 162 2.72 0.01 5.46
C ILE A 162 1.34 -0.22 6.10
N MET A 163 1.06 -1.46 6.48
CA MET A 163 -0.16 -1.83 7.20
C MET A 163 0.09 -3.07 8.03
N GLU A 164 -0.19 -2.97 9.32
CA GLU A 164 -0.42 -4.11 10.22
C GLU A 164 -1.80 -4.00 10.84
N ASN A 165 -2.40 -5.14 11.18
CA ASN A 165 -3.61 -5.19 11.97
C ASN A 165 -3.51 -6.24 13.06
N ILE A 166 -4.05 -5.93 14.23
CA ILE A 166 -4.30 -6.90 15.29
C ILE A 166 -5.73 -7.40 15.07
N GLY A 167 -5.93 -8.69 14.80
CA GLY A 167 -7.23 -9.24 14.39
C GLY A 167 -8.36 -9.09 15.41
N SER A 168 -8.05 -8.82 16.69
CA SER A 168 -9.03 -8.45 17.73
C SER A 168 -9.46 -6.99 17.68
N GLU A 169 -8.76 -6.16 16.90
CA GLU A 169 -9.03 -4.73 16.67
C GLU A 169 -9.33 -4.48 15.18
N PRO A 170 -10.42 -5.06 14.62
CA PRO A 170 -10.64 -5.13 13.18
C PRO A 170 -10.87 -3.78 12.48
N SER A 171 -10.98 -2.68 13.23
CA SER A 171 -11.18 -1.32 12.71
C SER A 171 -9.94 -0.44 12.80
N THR A 172 -8.81 -0.99 13.26
CA THR A 172 -7.55 -0.28 13.45
C THR A 172 -6.48 -0.88 12.56
N VAL A 173 -5.64 -0.04 11.97
CA VAL A 173 -4.40 -0.47 11.33
C VAL A 173 -3.25 0.37 11.87
N HIS A 174 -2.05 -0.21 11.89
CA HIS A 174 -0.83 0.43 12.32
C HIS A 174 0.09 0.62 11.12
N GLY A 175 0.79 1.76 11.10
CA GLY A 175 1.90 2.00 10.21
C GLY A 175 3.12 2.33 11.05
N SER A 176 4.22 1.61 10.82
CA SER A 176 5.41 1.63 11.67
C SER A 176 6.68 1.76 10.82
N ALA A 177 7.76 2.16 11.47
CA ALA A 177 9.09 2.14 10.88
C ALA A 177 10.09 1.69 11.93
N HIS A 178 10.99 0.78 11.55
CA HIS A 178 12.03 0.27 12.42
C HIS A 178 13.42 0.51 11.84
N GLY A 179 14.36 0.82 12.73
CA GLY A 179 15.75 1.05 12.38
C GLY A 179 16.65 1.12 13.60
N PRO A 180 17.97 1.33 13.42
CA PRO A 180 18.90 1.47 14.53
C PRO A 180 18.46 2.55 15.52
N GLY A 181 18.15 2.13 16.75
CA GLY A 181 17.74 3.02 17.83
C GLY A 181 16.23 3.29 17.93
N TYR A 182 15.40 2.72 17.06
CA TYR A 182 13.93 2.84 17.11
C TYR A 182 13.27 1.56 16.55
N THR A 183 13.07 0.56 17.40
CA THR A 183 12.50 -0.75 17.03
C THR A 183 11.27 -1.10 17.86
N GLY A 184 10.51 -2.12 17.45
CA GLY A 184 9.43 -2.68 18.25
C GLY A 184 9.90 -3.15 19.64
N GLY A 185 9.04 -3.01 20.66
CA GLY A 185 9.31 -3.38 22.06
C GLY A 185 9.67 -2.23 23.02
N THR A 186 9.82 -0.99 22.53
CA THR A 186 10.09 0.20 23.36
C THR A 186 9.13 1.38 23.11
N GLY A 187 7.97 1.10 22.52
CA GLY A 187 6.87 2.07 22.38
C GLY A 187 5.82 1.92 23.48
#